data_AF-A0A6G2VSM7-F1
#
_entry.id   AF-A0A6G2VSM7-F1
#
_cell.length_a   1.000
_cell.length_b   1.000
_cell.length_c   1.000
_cell.angle_alpha   90.00
_cell.angle_beta   90.00
_cell.angle_gamma   90.00
#
_symmetry.space_group_name_H-M   'P 1'
#
loop_
_entity.id
_entity.type
_entity.pdbx_description
1 polymer ?
#
loop_
_entity_poly.entity_id
_entity_poly.type
_entity_poly.pdbx_seq_one_letter_code
_entity_poly.pdbx_strand_id
1 'polypeptide(L)'
;SVVAARPEVQGALVIGCDSVLELDGRALGKPADAEEATARWKSMRGRAGVLQTGHCVWDTEAKRYVSATASTVVRFGEPTDAEVAAYVASGEPLHVAGAFTLDGRSAPFIEGIEGDHGNVIGISLPLVRRLLAELGVGITELWAPES
;
A
#
# COMPACT_ATOMS: atom_id res chain seq x y z
N SER A 1 10.19 -14.88 -1.61
CA SER A 1 10.64 -13.80 -0.70
C SER A 1 11.78 -14.33 0.16
N VAL A 2 12.85 -13.55 0.36
CA VAL A 2 13.99 -13.92 1.23
C VAL A 2 13.53 -14.16 2.68
N VAL A 3 12.46 -13.50 3.12
CA VAL A 3 11.92 -13.64 4.48
C VAL A 3 11.31 -15.02 4.71
N ALA A 4 10.50 -15.52 3.77
CA ALA A 4 9.83 -16.82 3.89
C ALA A 4 10.79 -18.02 3.94
N ALA A 5 12.05 -17.83 3.55
CA ALA A 5 13.11 -18.84 3.59
C ALA A 5 13.95 -18.78 4.89
N ARG A 6 13.70 -17.82 5.79
CA ARG A 6 14.46 -17.70 7.04
C ARG A 6 14.02 -18.79 8.03
N PRO A 7 14.96 -19.44 8.74
CA PRO A 7 14.62 -20.44 9.76
C PRO A 7 13.70 -19.89 10.86
N GLU A 8 13.83 -18.60 11.18
CA GLU A 8 13.09 -17.90 12.23
C GLU A 8 11.58 -17.83 12.00
N VAL A 9 11.12 -18.00 10.75
CA VAL A 9 9.70 -17.95 10.38
C VAL A 9 9.13 -19.35 10.08
N GLN A 10 9.86 -20.42 10.42
CA GLN A 10 9.34 -21.78 10.29
C GLN A 10 8.13 -21.99 11.21
N GLY A 11 7.02 -22.50 10.68
CA GLY A 11 5.76 -22.64 11.42
C GLY A 11 4.93 -21.35 11.50
N ALA A 12 5.33 -20.30 10.79
CA ALA A 12 4.62 -19.01 10.76
C ALA A 12 3.95 -18.76 9.41
N LEU A 13 2.96 -17.86 9.44
CA LEU A 13 2.38 -17.25 8.25
C LEU A 13 3.16 -15.98 7.92
N VAL A 14 3.68 -15.88 6.69
CA VAL A 14 4.43 -14.72 6.21
C VAL A 14 3.56 -13.95 5.23
N ILE A 15 3.27 -12.69 5.55
CA ILE A 15 2.47 -11.81 4.69
C ILE A 15 3.41 -10.86 3.94
N GLY A 16 3.31 -10.85 2.61
CA GLY A 16 3.99 -9.89 1.75
C GLY A 16 2.97 -9.00 1.04
N CYS A 17 3.26 -7.70 0.98
CA CYS A 17 2.45 -6.73 0.25
C CYS A 17 3.32 -5.89 -0.68
N ASP A 18 2.78 -5.49 -1.82
CA ASP A 18 3.38 -4.50 -2.72
C ASP A 18 2.29 -3.62 -3.33
N SER A 19 2.57 -2.33 -3.50
CA SER A 19 1.55 -1.33 -3.89
C SER A 19 2.01 -0.49 -5.07
N VAL A 20 1.07 -0.15 -5.94
CA VAL A 20 1.28 0.77 -7.06
C VAL A 20 0.05 1.66 -7.27
N LEU A 21 0.27 2.92 -7.60
CA LEU A 21 -0.81 3.83 -7.97
C LEU A 21 -1.06 3.72 -9.47
N GLU A 22 -2.27 3.37 -9.86
CA GLU A 22 -2.70 3.44 -11.25
C GLU A 22 -3.36 4.80 -11.53
N LEU A 23 -2.86 5.50 -12.55
CA LEU A 23 -3.45 6.74 -13.05
C LEU A 23 -3.56 6.64 -14.57
N ASP A 24 -4.77 6.77 -15.12
CA ASP A 24 -5.06 6.61 -16.56
C ASP A 24 -4.52 5.30 -17.17
N GLY A 25 -4.63 4.19 -16.46
CA GLY A 25 -4.10 2.90 -16.91
C GLY A 25 -2.57 2.78 -16.87
N ARG A 26 -1.87 3.73 -16.23
CA ARG A 26 -0.41 3.68 -16.03
C ARG A 26 -0.07 3.43 -14.57
N ALA A 27 0.80 2.46 -14.34
CA ALA A 27 1.33 2.14 -13.03
C ALA A 27 2.44 3.12 -12.62
N LEU A 28 2.24 3.81 -11.51
CA LEU A 28 3.16 4.76 -10.89
C LEU A 28 3.72 4.15 -9.59
N GLY A 29 4.92 3.58 -9.67
CA GLY A 29 5.66 3.06 -8.52
C GLY A 29 6.27 4.17 -7.67
N LYS A 30 7.43 3.95 -7.08
CA LYS A 30 8.21 5.04 -6.44
C LYS A 30 8.78 5.96 -7.54
N PRO A 31 8.85 7.28 -7.34
CA PRO A 31 9.54 8.15 -8.27
C PRO A 31 11.05 7.92 -8.17
N ALA A 32 11.76 8.05 -9.29
CA ALA A 32 13.22 7.90 -9.33
C ALA A 32 13.93 9.08 -8.65
N ASP A 33 13.36 10.28 -8.75
CA ASP A 33 13.92 11.52 -8.22
C ASP A 33 12.84 12.58 -7.90
N ALA A 34 13.30 13.74 -7.43
CA ALA A 34 12.45 14.86 -7.04
C ALA A 34 11.74 15.53 -8.24
N GLU A 35 12.34 15.51 -9.43
CA GLU A 35 11.73 16.07 -10.63
C GLU A 35 10.53 15.21 -11.04
N GLU A 36 10.70 13.89 -11.04
CA GLU A 36 9.62 12.96 -11.32
C GLU A 36 8.52 13.03 -10.26
N ALA A 37 8.88 13.14 -8.97
CA ALA A 37 7.89 13.32 -7.90
C ALA A 37 7.04 14.60 -8.10
N THR A 38 7.68 15.70 -8.50
CA THR A 38 6.99 16.97 -8.78
C THR A 38 6.06 16.84 -9.99
N ALA A 39 6.54 16.23 -11.08
CA ALA A 39 5.76 16.01 -12.28
C ALA A 39 4.53 15.14 -12.01
N ARG A 40 4.67 14.09 -11.18
CA ARG A 40 3.58 13.23 -10.75
C ARG A 40 2.54 13.99 -9.91
N TRP A 41 2.96 14.78 -8.92
CA TRP A 41 2.00 15.58 -8.15
C TRP A 41 1.23 16.57 -9.01
N LYS A 42 1.89 17.21 -9.98
CA LYS A 42 1.23 18.09 -10.95
C LYS A 42 0.24 17.35 -11.85
N SER A 43 0.50 16.08 -12.18
CA SER A 43 -0.41 15.27 -13.00
C SER A 43 -1.53 14.61 -12.22
N MET A 44 -1.38 14.43 -10.89
CA MET A 44 -2.36 13.82 -9.99
C MET A 44 -3.34 14.82 -9.38
N ARG A 45 -2.91 16.05 -9.07
CA ARG A 45 -3.74 17.03 -8.35
C ARG A 45 -5.08 17.29 -9.05
N GLY A 46 -6.16 17.35 -8.28
CA GLY A 46 -7.53 17.53 -8.76
C GLY A 46 -8.12 16.30 -9.45
N ARG A 47 -7.51 15.12 -9.29
CA ARG A 47 -7.90 13.89 -10.00
C ARG A 47 -8.02 12.71 -9.05
N ALA A 48 -8.51 11.60 -9.59
CA ALA A 48 -8.54 10.32 -8.89
C ALA A 48 -7.57 9.32 -9.52
N GLY A 49 -6.90 8.54 -8.68
CA GLY A 49 -6.14 7.36 -9.07
C GLY A 49 -6.62 6.13 -8.31
N VAL A 50 -6.25 4.94 -8.76
CA VAL A 50 -6.59 3.69 -8.09
C VAL A 50 -5.32 3.06 -7.52
N LEU A 51 -5.23 2.98 -6.20
CA LEU A 51 -4.14 2.24 -5.58
C LEU A 51 -4.45 0.74 -5.61
N GLN A 52 -3.55 -0.01 -6.22
CA GLN A 52 -3.56 -1.46 -6.26
C GLN A 52 -2.52 -1.99 -5.29
N THR A 53 -2.93 -2.84 -4.36
CA THR A 53 -2.01 -3.53 -3.46
C THR A 53 -2.21 -5.02 -3.58
N GLY A 54 -1.15 -5.73 -3.97
CA GLY A 54 -1.12 -7.19 -3.94
C GLY A 54 -0.80 -7.69 -2.54
N HIS A 55 -1.54 -8.71 -2.10
CA HIS A 55 -1.33 -9.41 -0.84
C HIS A 55 -0.99 -10.87 -1.13
N CYS A 56 0.05 -11.39 -0.49
CA CYS A 56 0.41 -12.79 -0.53
C CYS A 56 0.58 -13.29 0.91
N VAL A 57 -0.13 -14.37 1.27
CA VAL A 57 0.04 -15.06 2.54
C VAL A 57 0.70 -16.39 2.27
N TRP A 58 1.92 -16.56 2.77
CA TRP A 58 2.72 -17.78 2.64
C TRP A 58 2.71 -18.56 3.95
N ASP A 59 2.29 -19.82 3.89
CA ASP A 59 2.35 -20.79 4.97
C ASP A 59 3.68 -21.54 4.91
N THR A 60 4.59 -21.29 5.85
CA THR A 60 5.93 -21.89 5.83
C THR A 60 5.94 -23.35 6.24
N GLU A 61 4.93 -23.81 6.99
CA GLU A 61 4.80 -25.21 7.40
C GLU A 61 4.24 -26.06 6.27
N ALA A 62 3.09 -25.66 5.72
CA ALA A 62 2.45 -26.37 4.62
C ALA A 62 3.10 -26.09 3.25
N LYS A 63 4.01 -25.11 3.17
CA LYS A 63 4.73 -24.69 1.95
C LYS A 63 3.80 -24.32 0.78
N ARG A 64 2.75 -23.57 1.08
CA ARG A 64 1.77 -23.08 0.10
C ARG A 64 1.49 -21.60 0.30
N TYR A 65 0.87 -20.97 -0.68
CA TYR A 65 0.43 -19.59 -0.56
C TYR A 65 -0.89 -19.34 -1.26
N VAL A 66 -1.54 -18.26 -0.85
CA VAL A 66 -2.68 -17.64 -1.52
C VAL A 66 -2.38 -16.16 -1.72
N SER A 67 -2.93 -15.57 -2.78
CA SER A 67 -2.71 -14.18 -3.09
C SER A 67 -3.89 -13.55 -3.79
N ALA A 68 -4.11 -12.27 -3.54
CA ALA A 68 -5.14 -11.47 -4.19
C ALA A 68 -4.71 -10.00 -4.21
N THR A 69 -5.40 -9.19 -5.00
CA THR A 69 -5.17 -7.74 -5.08
C THR A 69 -6.39 -6.99 -4.56
N ALA A 70 -6.16 -5.99 -3.72
CA ALA A 70 -7.17 -5.02 -3.33
C ALA A 70 -6.97 -3.70 -4.08
N SER A 71 -8.09 -3.09 -4.48
CA SER A 71 -8.14 -1.82 -5.21
C SER A 71 -8.84 -0.77 -4.37
N THR A 72 -8.32 0.46 -4.37
CA THR A 72 -8.94 1.57 -3.64
C THR A 72 -8.75 2.87 -4.39
N VAL A 73 -9.83 3.62 -4.60
CA VAL A 73 -9.77 4.93 -5.28
C VAL A 73 -9.29 5.97 -4.29
N VAL A 74 -8.34 6.80 -4.71
CA VAL A 74 -7.81 7.95 -3.98
C VAL A 74 -8.09 9.20 -4.78
N ARG A 75 -8.79 10.18 -4.17
CA ARG A 75 -9.05 11.50 -4.76
C ARG A 75 -8.03 12.50 -4.20
N PHE A 76 -7.22 13.04 -5.09
CA PHE A 76 -6.22 14.06 -4.78
C PHE A 76 -6.85 15.44 -4.92
N GLY A 77 -6.63 16.30 -3.92
CA GLY A 77 -7.00 17.70 -3.99
C GLY A 77 -6.07 18.51 -4.90
N GLU A 78 -6.12 19.83 -4.78
CA GLU A 78 -5.41 20.76 -5.66
C GLU A 78 -4.29 21.53 -4.93
N PRO A 79 -3.23 20.88 -4.42
CA PRO A 79 -2.12 21.61 -3.82
C PRO A 79 -1.45 22.55 -4.82
N THR A 80 -1.10 23.73 -4.32
CA THR A 80 -0.34 24.74 -5.05
C THR A 80 1.06 24.24 -5.40
N ASP A 81 1.69 24.87 -6.39
CA ASP A 81 3.07 24.53 -6.76
C ASP A 81 4.05 24.71 -5.58
N ALA A 82 3.79 25.66 -4.68
CA ALA A 82 4.59 25.87 -3.48
C ALA A 82 4.43 24.72 -2.46
N GLU A 83 3.21 24.23 -2.26
CA GLU A 83 2.94 23.08 -1.39
C GLU A 83 3.55 21.79 -1.94
N VAL A 84 3.44 21.55 -3.25
CA VAL A 84 4.10 20.41 -3.91
C VAL A 84 5.62 20.49 -3.74
N ALA A 85 6.22 21.67 -3.98
CA ALA A 85 7.65 21.86 -3.81
C ALA A 85 8.09 21.60 -2.36
N ALA A 86 7.32 22.08 -1.38
CA ALA A 86 7.59 21.82 0.04
C ALA A 86 7.50 20.34 0.39
N TYR A 87 6.51 19.62 -0.14
CA TYR A 87 6.37 18.18 0.08
C TYR A 87 7.52 17.37 -0.54
N VAL A 88 7.92 17.71 -1.77
CA VAL A 88 9.05 17.07 -2.45
C VAL A 88 10.37 17.34 -1.74
N ALA A 89 10.62 18.58 -1.30
CA ALA A 89 11.81 18.93 -0.51
C ALA A 89 11.90 18.18 0.82
N SER A 90 10.76 17.67 1.30
CA SER A 90 10.65 16.89 2.52
C SER A 90 11.25 15.47 2.41
N GLY A 91 11.47 14.98 1.19
CA GLY A 91 12.04 13.65 0.87
C GLY A 91 11.07 12.48 0.95
N GLU A 92 9.95 12.61 1.66
CA GLU A 92 8.93 11.56 1.81
C GLU A 92 8.42 10.96 0.47
N PRO A 93 8.12 11.75 -0.59
CA PRO A 93 7.55 11.22 -1.82
C PRO A 93 8.45 10.21 -2.54
N LEU A 94 9.76 10.27 -2.31
CA LEU A 94 10.76 9.43 -2.97
C LEU A 94 10.74 7.98 -2.51
N HIS A 95 10.09 7.71 -1.37
CA HIS A 95 10.14 6.40 -0.73
C HIS A 95 8.83 5.62 -0.86
N VAL A 96 7.80 6.21 -1.46
CA VAL A 96 6.41 5.72 -1.46
C VAL A 96 5.84 5.60 -2.87
N ALA A 97 4.98 4.60 -3.09
CA ALA A 97 4.34 4.39 -4.38
C ALA A 97 3.39 5.54 -4.71
N GLY A 98 3.32 5.93 -5.98
CA GLY A 98 2.51 7.09 -6.39
C GLY A 98 2.98 8.43 -5.82
N ALA A 99 4.12 8.48 -5.12
CA ALA A 99 4.66 9.69 -4.50
C ALA A 99 3.73 10.32 -3.43
N PHE A 100 2.85 9.55 -2.79
CA PHE A 100 1.99 10.01 -1.70
C PHE A 100 1.84 8.96 -0.58
N THR A 101 1.41 9.43 0.58
CA THR A 101 0.97 8.68 1.76
C THR A 101 -0.39 9.16 2.24
N LEU A 102 -1.17 8.28 2.87
CA LEU A 102 -2.42 8.64 3.53
C LEU A 102 -2.23 9.07 5.00
N ASP A 103 -1.12 8.68 5.61
CA ASP A 103 -0.79 8.86 7.01
C ASP A 103 0.46 9.73 7.24
N GLY A 104 1.01 10.31 6.16
CA GLY A 104 2.18 11.21 6.18
C GLY A 104 1.86 12.63 5.70
N ARG A 105 2.88 13.32 5.17
CA ARG A 105 2.79 14.76 4.87
C ARG A 105 1.89 15.10 3.68
N SER A 106 1.57 14.16 2.80
CA SER A 106 0.59 14.38 1.74
C SER A 106 -0.86 14.18 2.16
N ALA A 107 -1.11 13.64 3.36
CA ALA A 107 -2.47 13.38 3.84
C ALA A 107 -3.40 14.61 3.75
N PRO A 108 -2.95 15.86 4.04
CA PRO A 108 -3.78 17.06 3.87
C PRO A 108 -4.21 17.33 2.42
N PHE A 109 -3.54 16.75 1.42
CA PHE A 109 -3.85 16.91 0.00
C PHE A 109 -4.72 15.77 -0.55
N ILE A 110 -5.21 14.86 0.30
CA ILE A 110 -6.12 13.77 -0.09
C ILE A 110 -7.54 14.16 0.32
N GLU A 111 -8.43 14.34 -0.66
CA GLU A 111 -9.81 14.78 -0.44
C GLU A 111 -10.77 13.62 -0.14
N GLY A 112 -10.36 12.40 -0.46
CA GLY A 112 -11.06 11.23 0.04
C GLY A 112 -10.68 9.93 -0.64
N ILE A 113 -11.28 8.88 -0.11
CA ILE A 113 -11.03 7.49 -0.50
C ILE A 113 -12.35 6.79 -0.73
N GLU A 114 -12.39 5.92 -1.74
CA GLU A 114 -13.48 4.97 -1.95
C GLU A 114 -12.90 3.55 -1.93
N GLY A 115 -13.27 2.79 -0.91
CA GLY A 115 -12.73 1.44 -0.66
C GLY A 115 -12.08 1.33 0.72
N ASP A 116 -10.97 0.60 0.78
CA ASP A 116 -10.29 0.25 2.03
C ASP A 116 -9.07 1.15 2.27
N HIS A 117 -9.14 2.01 3.29
CA HIS A 117 -8.02 2.87 3.67
C HIS A 117 -6.76 2.09 4.07
N GLY A 118 -6.89 0.88 4.65
CA GLY A 118 -5.75 0.02 4.99
C GLY A 118 -4.98 -0.39 3.75
N ASN A 119 -5.67 -0.61 2.63
CA ASN A 119 -5.07 -0.84 1.33
C ASN A 119 -4.16 0.32 0.92
N VAL A 120 -4.61 1.56 1.18
CA VAL A 120 -3.84 2.78 0.85
C VAL A 120 -2.58 2.90 1.69
N ILE A 121 -2.64 2.50 2.96
CA ILE A 121 -1.48 2.45 3.86
C ILE A 121 -0.51 1.32 3.47
N GLY A 122 -1.00 0.26 2.81
CA GLY A 122 -0.20 -0.82 2.23
C GLY A 122 -0.64 -2.23 2.63
N ILE A 123 -1.68 -2.39 3.46
CA ILE A 123 -2.23 -3.70 3.82
C ILE A 123 -3.75 -3.67 4.05
N SER A 124 -4.50 -4.39 3.22
CA SER A 124 -5.93 -4.59 3.39
C SER A 124 -6.21 -5.72 4.38
N LEU A 125 -6.49 -5.38 5.64
CA LEU A 125 -6.85 -6.38 6.66
C LEU A 125 -8.13 -7.18 6.30
N PRO A 126 -9.18 -6.59 5.69
CA PRO A 126 -10.31 -7.35 5.18
C PRO A 126 -9.91 -8.40 4.13
N LEU A 127 -8.96 -8.09 3.24
CA LEU A 127 -8.46 -9.05 2.26
C LEU A 127 -7.56 -10.12 2.92
N VAL A 128 -6.65 -9.72 3.81
CA VAL A 128 -5.82 -10.64 4.58
C VAL A 128 -6.69 -11.65 5.35
N ARG A 129 -7.78 -11.21 5.99
CA ARG A 129 -8.73 -12.10 6.66
C ARG A 129 -9.30 -13.17 5.72
N ARG A 130 -9.63 -12.81 4.47
CA ARG A 130 -10.15 -13.76 3.47
C ARG A 130 -9.07 -14.75 3.02
N LEU A 131 -7.86 -14.25 2.75
CA LEU A 131 -6.72 -15.09 2.38
C LEU A 131 -6.34 -16.08 3.50
N LEU A 132 -6.33 -15.64 4.76
CA LEU A 132 -6.13 -16.52 5.91
C LEU A 132 -7.19 -17.63 5.97
N ALA A 133 -8.46 -17.29 5.73
CA ALA A 133 -9.53 -18.28 5.71
C ALA A 133 -9.37 -19.31 4.57
N GLU A 134 -8.83 -18.93 3.41
CA GLU A 134 -8.47 -19.89 2.34
C GLU A 134 -7.33 -20.84 2.74
N LEU A 135 -6.46 -20.40 3.65
CA LEU A 135 -5.48 -21.25 4.30
C LEU A 135 -6.06 -22.05 5.48
N GLY A 136 -7.35 -21.90 5.80
CA GLY A 136 -7.97 -22.59 6.94
C GLY A 136 -7.59 -21.99 8.29
N VAL A 137 -7.15 -20.73 8.32
CA VAL A 137 -6.76 -19.99 9.53
C VAL A 137 -7.75 -18.86 9.77
N GLY A 138 -8.42 -18.87 10.92
CA GLY A 138 -9.27 -17.77 11.37
C GLY A 138 -8.43 -16.61 11.91
N ILE A 139 -8.75 -15.37 11.51
CA ILE A 139 -8.06 -14.17 12.02
C ILE A 139 -8.11 -14.06 13.55
N THR A 140 -9.18 -14.57 14.17
CA THR A 140 -9.37 -14.55 15.62
C THR A 140 -8.48 -15.54 16.36
N GLU A 141 -7.98 -16.58 15.68
CA GLU A 141 -7.01 -17.53 16.26
C GLU A 141 -5.65 -16.86 16.49
N LEU A 142 -5.40 -15.74 15.79
CA LEU A 142 -4.17 -14.95 15.91
C LEU A 142 -4.26 -13.87 17.00
N TRP A 143 -5.40 -13.74 17.68
CA TRP A 143 -5.54 -12.80 18.80
C TRP A 143 -4.86 -13.38 20.04
N ALA A 144 -3.71 -12.80 20.41
CA ALA A 144 -3.11 -13.10 21.70
C ALA A 144 -4.06 -12.65 22.83
N PRO A 145 -4.17 -13.41 23.93
CA PRO A 145 -4.85 -12.92 25.12
C PRO A 145 -4.20 -11.61 25.58
N GLU A 146 -5.02 -10.66 26.07
CA GLU A 146 -4.46 -9.49 26.77
C GLU A 146 -3.62 -9.98 27.95
N SER A 147 -2.38 -9.50 28.03
CA SER A 147 -1.44 -9.82 29.11
C SER A 147 -1.72 -9.00 30.36
#